data_AF-A0A4Y2GLY6-F1
#
_entry.id   AF-A0A4Y2GLY6-F1
#
_cell.length_a   1.000
_cell.length_b   1.000
_cell.length_c   1.000
_cell.angle_alpha   90.00
_cell.angle_beta   90.00
_cell.angle_gamma   90.00
#
_symmetry.space_group_name_H-M   'P 1'
#
loop_
_entity.id
_entity.type
_entity.pdbx_description
1 polymer ?
#
loop_
_entity_poly.entity_id
_entity_poly.type
_entity_poly.pdbx_seq_one_letter_code
_entity_poly.pdbx_strand_id
1 'polypeptide(L)'
;MFKLHTNREKCHVACYRVKYLGHWITANGIEVDQEKVSSIQKIPVTTNVKEVQSFLQTCSWFRRYVPNFANITRPLMLKQPDGSKPFRIRTDTSSYALGAVLTQGEGPEEHVIEYASRLLIPAEQNYSTTEREALAVVWALEKFRGYV
;
A
#
# COMPACT_ATOMS: atom_id res chain seq x y z
N MET A 1 -29.41 28.43 -6.14
CA MET A 1 -28.93 28.45 -7.55
C MET A 1 -27.44 28.16 -7.54
N PHE A 2 -26.97 27.05 -8.13
CA PHE A 2 -25.57 26.64 -8.04
C PHE A 2 -24.66 27.51 -8.94
N LYS A 3 -23.62 28.14 -8.36
CA LYS A 3 -22.63 29.00 -9.05
C LYS A 3 -21.46 28.18 -9.62
N LEU A 4 -21.73 27.28 -10.56
CA LEU A 4 -20.67 26.51 -11.23
C LEU A 4 -20.19 27.25 -12.49
N HIS A 5 -18.86 27.34 -12.65
CA HIS A 5 -18.22 27.93 -13.83
C HIS A 5 -17.44 26.83 -14.57
N THR A 6 -17.55 26.78 -15.89
CA THR A 6 -16.85 25.80 -16.73
C THR A 6 -15.63 26.43 -17.40
N ASN A 7 -14.54 25.66 -17.49
CA ASN A 7 -13.35 26.08 -18.23
C ASN A 7 -13.55 25.74 -19.72
N ARG A 8 -13.80 26.76 -20.56
CA ARG A 8 -14.08 26.58 -21.99
C ARG A 8 -12.96 25.88 -22.76
N GLU A 9 -11.70 26.16 -22.44
CA GLU A 9 -10.54 25.55 -23.13
C GLU A 9 -10.44 24.05 -22.87
N LYS A 10 -10.87 23.60 -21.68
CA LYS A 10 -10.86 22.20 -21.29
C LYS A 10 -12.19 21.48 -21.60
N CYS A 11 -13.17 22.19 -22.14
CA CYS A 11 -14.44 21.61 -22.53
C CYS A 11 -14.35 21.08 -23.96
N HIS A 12 -14.68 19.80 -24.14
CA HIS A 12 -14.79 19.16 -25.45
C HIS A 12 -16.23 18.69 -25.61
N VAL A 13 -16.95 19.26 -26.56
CA VAL A 13 -18.38 19.02 -26.79
C VAL A 13 -18.56 18.44 -28.19
N ALA A 14 -19.49 17.48 -28.33
CA ALA A 14 -19.80 16.83 -29.61
C ALA A 14 -18.58 16.21 -30.33
N CYS A 15 -17.64 15.64 -29.58
CA CYS A 15 -16.45 14.97 -30.12
C CYS A 15 -16.66 13.45 -30.14
N TYR A 16 -16.14 12.78 -31.18
CA TYR A 16 -16.16 11.31 -31.30
C TYR A 16 -15.24 10.59 -30.31
N ARG A 17 -14.17 11.29 -29.86
CA ARG A 17 -13.28 10.84 -28.80
C ARG A 17 -13.07 11.96 -27.80
N VAL A 18 -13.07 11.64 -26.50
CA VAL A 18 -12.81 12.62 -25.44
C VAL A 18 -11.92 12.03 -24.36
N LYS A 19 -10.97 12.82 -23.89
CA LYS A 19 -10.11 12.47 -22.75
C LYS A 19 -10.86 12.76 -21.45
N TYR A 20 -11.09 11.74 -20.64
CA TYR A 20 -11.79 11.86 -19.37
C TYR A 20 -11.10 11.00 -18.30
N LEU A 21 -10.72 11.63 -17.18
CA LEU A 21 -10.02 10.98 -16.05
C LEU A 21 -8.77 10.16 -16.42
N GLY A 22 -8.11 10.49 -17.54
CA GLY A 22 -6.94 9.75 -18.04
C GLY A 22 -7.27 8.50 -18.84
N HIS A 23 -8.49 8.45 -19.38
CA HIS A 23 -8.92 7.50 -20.38
C HIS A 23 -9.39 8.23 -21.62
N TRP A 24 -9.32 7.55 -22.76
CA TRP A 24 -9.96 7.98 -23.99
C TRP A 24 -11.30 7.25 -24.10
N ILE A 25 -12.39 8.01 -24.10
CA ILE A 25 -13.72 7.48 -24.37
C ILE A 25 -13.94 7.58 -25.87
N THR A 26 -14.06 6.43 -26.53
CA THR A 26 -14.32 6.28 -27.97
C THR A 26 -15.63 5.50 -28.16
N ALA A 27 -16.19 5.48 -29.38
CA ALA A 27 -17.39 4.70 -29.66
C ALA A 27 -17.19 3.18 -29.45
N ASN A 28 -15.95 2.71 -29.51
CA ASN A 28 -15.58 1.31 -29.33
C ASN A 28 -15.32 0.93 -27.86
N GLY A 29 -15.21 1.91 -26.95
CA GLY A 29 -15.03 1.66 -25.52
C GLY A 29 -14.14 2.68 -24.82
N ILE A 30 -13.58 2.26 -23.68
CA ILE A 30 -12.69 3.07 -22.84
C ILE A 30 -11.26 2.59 -23.06
N GLU A 31 -10.43 3.43 -23.63
CA GLU A 31 -9.02 3.17 -23.91
C GLU A 31 -8.12 3.86 -22.87
N VAL A 32 -6.93 3.29 -22.65
CA VAL A 32 -5.94 3.85 -21.72
C VAL A 32 -5.16 4.97 -22.40
N ASP A 33 -4.97 6.07 -21.67
CA ASP A 33 -4.07 7.13 -22.11
C ASP A 33 -2.60 6.69 -22.03
N GLN A 34 -1.96 6.54 -23.19
CA GLN A 34 -0.57 6.07 -23.28
C GLN A 34 0.42 7.02 -22.61
N GLU A 35 0.12 8.32 -22.50
CA GLU A 35 0.97 9.27 -21.79
C GLU A 35 1.12 8.87 -20.31
N LYS A 36 0.01 8.50 -19.67
CA LYS A 36 0.03 8.03 -18.28
C LYS A 36 0.78 6.71 -18.15
N VAL A 37 0.62 5.79 -19.09
CA VAL A 37 1.34 4.51 -19.10
C VAL A 37 2.85 4.73 -19.25
N SER A 38 3.27 5.59 -20.18
CA SER A 38 4.68 5.93 -20.37
C SER A 38 5.29 6.58 -19.13
N SER A 39 4.50 7.34 -18.38
CA SER A 39 4.93 7.95 -17.12
C SER A 39 5.17 6.89 -16.04
N ILE A 40 4.30 5.87 -15.97
CA ILE A 40 4.43 4.75 -15.03
C ILE A 40 5.64 3.87 -15.39
N GLN A 41 5.89 3.65 -16.68
CA GLN A 41 7.05 2.87 -17.14
C GLN A 41 8.40 3.51 -16.80
N LYS A 42 8.44 4.84 -16.65
CA LYS A 42 9.65 5.59 -16.28
C LYS A 42 9.90 5.62 -14.77
N ILE A 43 8.98 5.09 -13.95
CA ILE A 43 9.17 5.05 -12.50
C ILE A 43 10.35 4.11 -12.20
N PRO A 44 11.39 4.58 -11.47
CA PRO A 44 12.54 3.74 -11.13
C PRO A 44 12.14 2.60 -10.18
N VAL A 45 12.97 1.58 -10.09
CA VAL A 45 12.76 0.47 -9.14
C VAL A 45 12.77 1.04 -7.72
N THR A 46 11.63 0.90 -7.05
CA THR A 46 11.43 1.43 -5.71
C THR A 46 12.04 0.47 -4.68
N THR A 47 12.76 1.02 -3.70
CA THR A 47 13.36 0.26 -2.59
C THR A 47 12.62 0.48 -1.28
N ASN A 48 11.70 1.45 -1.24
CA ASN A 48 10.95 1.83 -0.05
C ASN A 48 9.51 1.30 -0.08
N VAL A 49 9.04 0.75 1.03
CA VAL A 49 7.67 0.25 1.22
C VAL A 49 6.60 1.29 0.84
N LYS A 50 6.79 2.56 1.22
CA LYS A 50 5.82 3.63 0.90
C LYS A 50 5.74 3.91 -0.61
N GLU A 51 6.88 3.87 -1.29
CA GLU A 51 6.95 4.09 -2.73
C GLU A 51 6.34 2.90 -3.50
N VAL A 52 6.60 1.67 -3.04
CA VAL A 52 5.96 0.45 -3.57
C VAL A 52 4.44 0.54 -3.43
N GLN A 53 3.91 0.95 -2.27
CA GLN A 53 2.47 1.12 -2.07
C GLN A 53 1.87 2.20 -2.99
N SER A 54 2.52 3.35 -3.12
CA SER A 54 2.10 4.43 -4.03
C SER A 54 2.10 3.98 -5.50
N PHE A 55 3.14 3.25 -5.90
CA PHE A 55 3.24 2.66 -7.23
C PHE A 55 2.11 1.65 -7.49
N LEU A 56 1.85 0.74 -6.55
CA LEU A 56 0.76 -0.23 -6.67
C LEU A 56 -0.62 0.43 -6.79
N GLN A 57 -0.88 1.49 -6.01
CA GLN A 57 -2.11 2.26 -6.12
C GLN A 57 -2.27 2.90 -7.50
N THR A 58 -1.18 3.47 -8.03
CA THR A 58 -1.15 4.05 -9.38
C THR A 58 -1.45 2.99 -10.45
N CYS A 59 -0.83 1.81 -10.33
CA CYS A 59 -1.06 0.68 -11.23
C CYS A 59 -2.48 0.10 -11.10
N SER A 60 -3.07 0.13 -9.90
CA SER A 60 -4.43 -0.35 -9.64
C SER A 60 -5.49 0.41 -10.45
N TRP A 61 -5.25 1.69 -10.76
CA TRP A 61 -6.11 2.47 -11.67
C TRP A 61 -6.28 1.80 -13.04
N PHE A 62 -5.26 1.08 -13.51
CA PHE A 62 -5.25 0.39 -14.79
C PHE A 62 -5.55 -1.11 -14.67
N ARG A 63 -5.99 -1.60 -13.51
CA ARG A 63 -6.23 -3.05 -13.25
C ARG A 63 -7.16 -3.71 -14.27
N ARG A 64 -8.11 -2.95 -14.86
CA ARG A 64 -9.07 -3.46 -15.86
C ARG A 64 -8.38 -3.93 -17.14
N TYR A 65 -7.21 -3.37 -17.45
CA TYR A 65 -6.47 -3.63 -18.68
C TYR A 65 -5.33 -4.63 -18.49
N VAL A 66 -5.03 -5.01 -17.25
CA VAL A 66 -3.97 -5.95 -16.91
C VAL A 66 -4.62 -7.27 -16.48
N PRO A 67 -4.57 -8.33 -17.32
CA PRO A 67 -5.09 -9.63 -16.93
C PRO A 67 -4.30 -10.16 -15.73
N ASN A 68 -5.00 -10.79 -14.77
CA ASN A 68 -4.39 -11.36 -13.56
C ASN A 68 -3.60 -10.37 -12.70
N PHE A 69 -3.96 -9.07 -12.71
CA PHE A 69 -3.29 -8.03 -11.91
C PHE A 69 -3.10 -8.42 -10.43
N ALA A 70 -4.10 -9.06 -9.82
CA ALA A 70 -4.03 -9.51 -8.44
C ALA A 70 -2.90 -10.53 -8.19
N ASN A 71 -2.68 -11.47 -9.10
CA ASN A 71 -1.61 -12.46 -8.98
C ASN A 71 -0.23 -11.84 -9.19
N ILE A 72 -0.13 -10.90 -10.13
CA ILE A 72 1.13 -10.20 -10.43
C ILE A 72 1.56 -9.30 -9.26
N THR A 73 0.60 -8.63 -8.62
CA THR A 73 0.87 -7.72 -7.50
C THR A 73 0.91 -8.39 -6.13
N ARG A 74 0.49 -9.66 -6.04
CA ARG A 74 0.50 -10.46 -4.81
C ARG A 74 1.81 -10.40 -4.01
N PRO A 75 3.02 -10.56 -4.60
CA PRO A 75 4.26 -10.49 -3.83
C PRO A 75 4.58 -9.09 -3.29
N LEU A 76 3.93 -8.06 -3.82
CA LEU A 76 4.15 -6.66 -3.45
C LEU A 76 3.07 -6.13 -2.48
N MET A 77 1.99 -6.89 -2.29
CA MET A 77 0.87 -6.51 -1.43
C MET A 77 0.90 -7.26 -0.10
N LEU A 78 0.66 -6.53 0.99
CA LEU A 78 0.32 -7.13 2.27
C LEU A 78 -1.03 -7.84 2.14
N LYS A 79 -1.15 -9.03 2.75
CA LYS A 79 -2.38 -9.83 2.66
C LYS A 79 -3.44 -9.21 3.58
N GLN A 80 -4.70 -9.24 3.16
CA GLN A 80 -5.80 -8.81 4.02
C GLN A 80 -5.91 -9.74 5.23
N PRO A 81 -6.20 -9.19 6.43
CA PRO A 81 -6.42 -9.98 7.63
C PRO A 81 -7.64 -10.89 7.47
N ASP A 82 -7.47 -12.16 7.82
CA ASP A 82 -8.50 -13.18 7.85
C ASP A 82 -8.94 -13.40 9.30
N GLY A 83 -10.13 -12.90 9.67
CA GLY A 83 -10.64 -13.00 11.05
C GLY A 83 -10.91 -14.42 11.55
N SER A 84 -10.83 -15.44 10.67
CA SER A 84 -10.98 -16.84 11.06
C SER A 84 -9.68 -17.50 11.54
N LYS A 85 -8.54 -16.84 11.33
CA LYS A 85 -7.20 -17.42 11.58
C LYS A 85 -6.50 -16.71 12.74
N PRO A 86 -5.70 -17.44 13.53
CA PRO A 86 -4.92 -16.83 14.58
C PRO A 86 -3.89 -15.87 13.99
N PHE A 87 -3.74 -14.71 14.63
CA PHE A 87 -2.66 -13.78 14.37
C PHE A 87 -1.40 -14.19 15.14
N ARG A 88 -0.24 -14.00 14.53
CA ARG A 88 1.07 -14.15 15.18
C ARG A 88 1.80 -12.82 15.11
N ILE A 89 2.34 -12.40 16.26
CA ILE A 89 3.16 -11.19 16.35
C ILE A 89 4.60 -11.64 16.58
N ARG A 90 5.51 -11.18 15.74
CA ARG A 90 6.96 -11.31 15.95
C ARG A 90 7.53 -9.93 16.22
N THR A 91 8.25 -9.77 17.31
CA THR A 91 8.90 -8.51 17.68
C THR A 91 10.41 -8.68 17.65
N ASP A 92 11.10 -7.63 17.21
CA ASP A 92 12.54 -7.49 17.39
C ASP A 92 12.85 -6.14 18.04
N THR A 93 14.01 -6.06 18.67
CA THR A 93 14.50 -4.80 19.19
C THR A 93 16.01 -4.72 19.00
N SER A 94 16.46 -3.51 18.69
CA SER A 94 17.88 -3.14 18.63
C SER A 94 18.19 -2.17 19.76
N SER A 95 19.40 -1.60 19.77
CA SER A 95 19.78 -0.49 20.68
C SER A 95 19.13 0.84 20.30
N TYR A 96 18.55 0.97 19.11
CA TYR A 96 18.05 2.26 18.59
C TYR A 96 16.56 2.26 18.25
N ALA A 97 16.00 1.11 17.91
CA ALA A 97 14.63 0.98 17.43
C ALA A 97 14.05 -0.38 17.81
N LEU A 98 12.73 -0.44 17.87
CA LEU A 98 11.96 -1.66 18.01
C LEU A 98 11.09 -1.87 16.76
N GLY A 99 10.87 -3.14 16.42
CA GLY A 99 10.12 -3.58 15.26
C GLY A 99 9.13 -4.67 15.63
N ALA A 100 8.03 -4.74 14.88
CA ALA A 100 7.04 -5.79 15.01
C ALA A 100 6.43 -6.12 13.64
N VAL A 101 6.13 -7.41 13.45
CA VAL A 101 5.49 -7.94 12.25
C VAL A 101 4.28 -8.75 12.68
N LEU A 102 3.12 -8.42 12.10
CA LEU A 102 1.88 -9.18 12.25
C LEU A 102 1.76 -10.15 11.07
N THR A 103 1.70 -11.44 11.35
CA THR A 103 1.57 -12.51 10.35
C THR A 103 0.34 -13.38 10.60
N GLN A 104 -0.13 -14.05 9.54
CA GLN A 104 -1.20 -15.05 9.60
C GLN A 104 -0.88 -16.25 8.71
N GLY A 105 -1.36 -17.43 9.12
CA GLY A 105 -1.15 -18.70 8.42
C GLY A 105 -0.05 -19.56 9.04
N GLU A 106 0.19 -20.74 8.45
CA GLU A 106 1.17 -21.71 8.95
C GLU A 106 2.08 -22.22 7.82
N GLY A 107 3.36 -22.40 8.14
CA GLY A 107 4.37 -22.93 7.23
C GLY A 107 4.51 -22.09 5.95
N PRO A 108 4.42 -22.70 4.75
CA PRO A 108 4.58 -21.97 3.49
C PRO A 108 3.43 -20.99 3.18
N GLU A 109 2.34 -21.04 3.94
CA GLU A 109 1.21 -20.12 3.85
C GLU A 109 1.23 -19.04 4.94
N GLU A 110 2.37 -18.84 5.63
CA GLU A 110 2.54 -17.68 6.50
C GLU A 110 2.73 -16.41 5.64
N HIS A 111 1.83 -15.44 5.80
CA HIS A 111 1.88 -14.16 5.08
C HIS A 111 1.89 -12.99 6.06
N VAL A 112 2.51 -11.90 5.65
CA VAL A 112 2.56 -10.68 6.45
C VAL A 112 1.31 -9.83 6.20
N ILE A 113 0.69 -9.40 7.29
CA ILE A 113 -0.47 -8.51 7.33
C ILE A 113 -0.01 -7.06 7.50
N GLU A 114 0.86 -6.81 8.47
CA GLU A 114 1.33 -5.45 8.77
C GLU A 114 2.74 -5.46 9.38
N TYR A 115 3.54 -4.46 9.00
CA TYR A 115 4.81 -4.15 9.63
C TYR A 115 4.67 -2.88 10.47
N ALA A 116 5.28 -2.85 11.65
CA ALA A 116 5.36 -1.67 12.49
C ALA A 116 6.79 -1.50 13.02
N SER A 117 7.28 -0.27 13.09
CA SER A 117 8.53 0.04 13.78
C SER A 117 8.48 1.44 14.37
N ARG A 118 9.26 1.67 15.43
CA ARG A 118 9.55 3.02 15.96
C ARG A 118 10.95 3.10 16.55
N LEU A 119 11.48 4.32 16.57
CA LEU A 119 12.71 4.63 17.29
C LEU A 119 12.45 4.60 18.81
N LEU A 120 13.46 4.16 19.56
CA LEU A 120 13.47 4.24 21.02
C LEU A 120 13.73 5.69 21.44
N ILE A 121 13.02 6.16 22.47
CA ILE A 121 13.35 7.45 23.09
C ILE A 121 14.62 7.34 23.94
N PRO A 122 15.31 8.45 24.27
CA PRO A 122 16.57 8.40 25.02
C PRO A 122 16.50 7.62 26.35
N ALA A 123 15.36 7.66 27.03
CA ALA A 123 15.15 6.88 28.24
C ALA A 123 15.09 5.37 27.97
N GLU A 124 14.40 4.94 26.90
CA GLU A 124 14.25 3.54 26.50
C GLU A 124 15.55 2.96 25.94
N GLN A 125 16.45 3.79 25.40
CA GLN A 125 17.76 3.35 24.92
C GLN A 125 18.68 2.85 26.05
N ASN A 126 18.43 3.30 27.29
CA ASN A 126 19.19 2.88 28.46
C ASN A 126 18.68 1.56 29.06
N TYR A 127 17.57 1.01 28.56
CA TYR A 127 17.02 -0.25 29.03
C TYR A 127 17.93 -1.43 28.65
N SER A 128 17.97 -2.43 29.53
CA SER A 128 18.59 -3.73 29.24
C SER A 128 17.93 -4.39 28.03
N THR A 129 18.61 -5.37 27.43
CA THR A 129 18.07 -6.10 26.27
C THR A 129 16.70 -6.72 26.58
N THR A 130 16.55 -7.35 27.75
CA THR A 130 15.28 -7.98 28.17
C THR A 130 14.16 -6.96 28.38
N GLU A 131 14.45 -5.81 28.96
CA GLU A 131 13.47 -4.73 29.13
C GLU A 131 13.03 -4.17 27.77
N ARG A 132 13.95 -4.03 26.81
CA ARG A 132 13.62 -3.62 25.44
C ARG A 132 12.78 -4.65 24.71
N GLU A 133 13.06 -5.94 24.88
CA GLU A 133 12.24 -7.01 24.31
C GLU A 133 10.81 -6.97 24.87
N ALA A 134 10.67 -6.83 26.20
CA ALA A 134 9.36 -6.69 26.84
C ALA A 134 8.62 -5.44 26.36
N LEU A 135 9.32 -4.31 26.25
CA LEU A 135 8.77 -3.07 25.68
C LEU A 135 8.27 -3.26 24.25
N ALA A 136 9.04 -3.96 23.40
CA ALA A 136 8.65 -4.24 22.03
C ALA A 136 7.36 -5.07 21.96
N VAL A 137 7.21 -6.08 22.83
CA VAL A 137 6.00 -6.90 22.93
C VAL A 137 4.79 -6.07 23.37
N VAL A 138 4.91 -5.31 24.46
CA VAL A 138 3.82 -4.47 24.98
C VAL A 138 3.38 -3.44 23.93
N TRP A 139 4.35 -2.76 23.32
CA TRP A 139 4.07 -1.79 22.26
C TRP A 139 3.42 -2.44 21.03
N ALA A 140 3.87 -3.62 20.62
CA ALA A 140 3.30 -4.32 19.47
C ALA A 140 1.85 -4.74 19.72
N LEU A 141 1.53 -5.19 20.94
CA LEU A 141 0.16 -5.52 21.34
C LEU A 141 -0.75 -4.28 21.31
N GLU A 142 -0.28 -3.14 21.80
CA GLU A 142 -1.03 -1.88 21.70
C GLU A 142 -1.20 -1.44 20.24
N LYS A 143 -0.14 -1.55 19.44
CA LYS A 143 -0.14 -1.15 18.03
C LYS A 143 -1.11 -1.98 17.19
N PHE A 144 -1.18 -3.29 17.43
CA PHE A 144 -2.03 -4.23 16.69
C PHE A 144 -3.35 -4.56 17.39
N ARG A 145 -3.74 -3.80 18.43
CA ARG A 145 -5.00 -4.00 19.18
C ARG A 145 -6.27 -3.99 18.31
N GLY A 146 -6.23 -3.42 17.11
CA GLY A 146 -7.35 -3.49 16.17
C GLY A 146 -7.55 -4.87 15.53
N TYR A 147 -6.55 -5.75 15.59
CA TYR A 147 -6.57 -7.09 15.01
C TYR A 147 -6.67 -8.21 16.04
N VAL A 148 -6.16 -7.97 17.25
CA VAL A 148 -6.06 -8.94 18.36
C VAL A 148 -7.19 -8.73 19.36
#